data_AF-A0A954XAS2-F1
#
_entry.id   AF-A0A954XAS2-F1
#
_cell.length_a   1.000
_cell.length_b   1.000
_cell.length_c   1.000
_cell.angle_alpha   90.00
_cell.angle_beta   90.00
_cell.angle_gamma   90.00
#
_symmetry.space_group_name_H-M   'P 1'
#
loop_
_entity.id
_entity.type
_entity.pdbx_description
1 polymer ?
#
loop_
_entity_poly.entity_id
_entity_poly.type
_entity_poly.pdbx_seq_one_letter_code
_entity_poly.pdbx_strand_id
1 'polypeptide(L)'
;MSWWVAAWFLVTIASGCYQQMSDQPRYDPLEKSDLFQDQMASRPLVPGVVARGRQPQEFEEPSSHFLTGVVDGESADTLPGDLRKRWNTEQILERGQEAYDIYCVHCHDVLGTGRGYVPMRGYPQPPSFHTDRMRSKPIGHVFRVITDGFGRMPAHASQVVPADRWAIASYVRALQLSQHAPLDDLNPNDKRAVESGAAADR
;
A
#
# COMPACT_ATOMS: atom_id res chain seq x y z
N MET A 1 -32.79 20.83 -50.17
CA MET A 1 -31.46 20.21 -50.32
C MET A 1 -31.56 19.00 -51.23
N SER A 2 -30.63 18.83 -52.18
CA SER A 2 -30.63 17.70 -53.10
C SER A 2 -30.25 16.41 -52.38
N TRP A 3 -30.98 15.32 -52.63
CA TRP A 3 -30.76 14.00 -52.00
C TRP A 3 -29.30 13.50 -52.17
N TRP A 4 -28.66 13.85 -53.27
CA TRP A 4 -27.26 13.55 -53.56
C TRP A 4 -26.29 14.16 -52.52
N VAL A 5 -26.54 15.38 -52.03
CA VAL A 5 -25.68 16.01 -51.00
C VAL A 5 -25.82 15.29 -49.67
N ALA A 6 -27.02 14.86 -49.30
CA ALA A 6 -27.25 14.06 -48.09
C ALA A 6 -26.62 12.65 -48.20
N ALA A 7 -26.69 12.03 -49.38
CA ALA A 7 -26.07 10.73 -49.62
C ALA A 7 -24.54 10.79 -49.56
N TRP A 8 -23.93 11.83 -50.13
CA TRP A 8 -22.47 12.04 -50.04
C TRP A 8 -22.02 12.32 -48.61
N PHE A 9 -22.79 13.09 -47.83
CA PHE A 9 -22.51 13.32 -46.40
C PHE A 9 -22.59 12.04 -45.56
N LEU A 10 -23.54 11.14 -45.85
CA LEU A 10 -23.67 9.84 -45.18
C LEU A 10 -22.49 8.89 -45.49
N VAL A 11 -22.01 8.88 -46.74
CA VAL A 11 -20.88 8.04 -47.16
C VAL A 11 -19.56 8.52 -46.54
N THR A 12 -19.34 9.84 -46.43
CA THR A 12 -18.13 10.38 -45.78
C THR A 12 -18.13 10.18 -44.26
N ILE A 13 -19.30 10.21 -43.61
CA ILE A 13 -19.41 9.85 -42.17
C ILE A 13 -19.16 8.35 -41.96
N ALA A 14 -19.66 7.48 -42.85
CA ALA A 14 -19.48 6.03 -42.75
C ALA A 14 -18.06 5.54 -43.12
N SER A 15 -17.25 6.36 -43.80
CA SER A 15 -15.85 6.05 -44.15
C SER A 15 -14.84 6.64 -43.16
N GLY A 16 -15.32 7.28 -42.09
CA GLY A 16 -14.50 7.74 -40.99
C GLY A 16 -13.97 6.60 -40.12
N CYS A 17 -12.64 6.50 -40.06
CA CYS A 17 -11.83 5.85 -39.02
C CYS A 17 -11.62 4.34 -39.10
N TYR A 18 -11.01 3.87 -40.18
CA TYR A 18 -10.26 2.61 -40.16
C TYR A 18 -8.94 2.82 -39.39
N GLN A 19 -8.91 2.57 -38.08
CA GLN A 19 -7.69 2.67 -37.28
C GLN A 19 -6.77 1.46 -37.55
N GLN A 20 -5.97 1.52 -38.62
CA GLN A 20 -5.03 0.45 -38.98
C GLN A 20 -3.96 0.15 -37.91
N MET A 21 -3.88 0.94 -36.84
CA MET A 21 -2.95 0.77 -35.73
C MET A 21 -3.64 0.83 -34.36
N SER A 22 -4.97 0.72 -34.28
CA SER A 22 -5.66 0.58 -32.98
C SER A 22 -5.40 -0.76 -32.34
N ASP A 23 -5.31 -1.80 -33.17
CA ASP A 23 -4.90 -3.14 -32.80
C ASP A 23 -3.57 -3.41 -33.53
N GLN A 24 -2.52 -3.64 -32.76
CA GLN A 24 -1.17 -3.79 -33.28
C GLN A 24 -0.74 -5.25 -33.06
N PRO A 25 0.09 -5.83 -33.95
CA PRO A 25 0.54 -7.22 -33.81
C PRO A 25 1.63 -7.37 -32.73
N ARG A 26 1.33 -6.94 -31.50
CA ARG A 26 2.15 -7.06 -30.28
C ARG A 26 1.20 -7.24 -29.11
N TYR A 27 1.71 -7.75 -27.99
CA TYR A 27 0.93 -7.76 -26.75
C TYR A 27 1.23 -6.55 -25.88
N ASP A 28 0.19 -5.82 -25.50
CA ASP A 28 0.23 -4.80 -24.47
C ASP A 28 0.05 -5.44 -23.05
N PRO A 29 0.40 -4.73 -21.96
CA PRO A 29 0.22 -5.25 -20.61
C PRO A 29 -1.23 -5.65 -20.32
N LEU A 30 -1.43 -6.85 -19.76
CA LEU A 30 -2.74 -7.44 -19.45
C LEU A 30 -3.63 -7.73 -20.68
N GLU A 31 -3.08 -7.71 -21.89
CA GLU A 31 -3.80 -8.13 -23.09
C GLU A 31 -4.04 -9.64 -23.12
N LYS A 32 -5.14 -10.04 -23.76
CA LYS A 32 -5.43 -11.45 -24.06
C LYS A 32 -4.42 -12.00 -25.06
N SER A 33 -3.95 -13.22 -24.84
CA SER A 33 -3.17 -13.99 -25.80
C SER A 33 -3.94 -15.21 -26.28
N ASP A 34 -3.87 -15.53 -27.57
CA ASP A 34 -4.41 -16.79 -28.10
C ASP A 34 -3.35 -17.91 -28.14
N LEU A 35 -2.11 -17.63 -27.74
CA LEU A 35 -1.00 -18.59 -27.74
C LEU A 35 -1.02 -19.52 -26.50
N PHE A 36 -1.42 -19.00 -25.34
CA PHE A 36 -1.37 -19.72 -24.07
C PHE A 36 -2.76 -20.20 -23.63
N GLN A 37 -2.84 -21.35 -22.97
CA GLN A 37 -4.10 -21.96 -22.53
C GLN A 37 -4.91 -21.08 -21.56
N ASP A 38 -4.22 -20.30 -20.73
CA ASP A 38 -4.80 -19.36 -19.76
C ASP A 38 -5.15 -18.00 -20.37
N GLN A 39 -4.89 -17.83 -21.68
CA GLN A 39 -5.12 -16.63 -22.45
C GLN A 39 -4.42 -15.36 -21.93
N MET A 40 -3.43 -15.49 -21.04
CA MET A 40 -2.69 -14.34 -20.51
C MET A 40 -1.44 -14.07 -21.34
N ALA A 41 -1.32 -12.86 -21.91
CA ALA A 41 -0.06 -12.41 -22.50
C ALA A 41 1.02 -12.15 -21.43
N SER A 42 0.63 -11.63 -20.27
CA SER A 42 1.51 -11.42 -19.12
C SER A 42 1.85 -12.75 -18.44
N ARG A 43 3.02 -13.31 -18.75
CA ARG A 43 3.47 -14.60 -18.20
C ARG A 43 3.99 -14.47 -16.77
N PRO A 44 3.71 -15.45 -15.89
CA PRO A 44 4.34 -15.51 -14.58
C PRO A 44 5.86 -15.67 -14.72
N LEU A 45 6.60 -15.10 -13.77
CA LEU A 45 8.04 -15.29 -13.69
C LEU A 45 8.37 -16.74 -13.30
N VAL A 46 9.44 -17.28 -13.85
CA VAL A 46 9.98 -18.58 -13.43
C VAL A 46 10.47 -18.47 -11.98
N PRO A 47 10.16 -19.42 -11.09
CA PRO A 47 10.65 -19.38 -9.71
C PRO A 47 12.18 -19.28 -9.63
N GLY A 48 12.68 -18.45 -8.71
CA GLY A 48 14.12 -18.27 -8.45
C GLY A 48 14.85 -17.26 -9.34
N VAL A 49 14.17 -16.62 -10.30
CA VAL A 49 14.79 -15.58 -11.13
C VAL A 49 14.94 -14.26 -10.37
N VAL A 50 16.09 -13.61 -10.52
CA VAL A 50 16.38 -12.28 -9.95
C VAL A 50 16.43 -11.26 -11.09
N ALA A 51 15.51 -10.31 -11.09
CA ALA A 51 15.47 -9.24 -12.08
C ALA A 51 16.51 -8.16 -11.76
N ARG A 52 17.31 -7.75 -12.75
CA ARG A 52 18.25 -6.63 -12.62
C ARG A 52 17.46 -5.33 -12.40
N GLY A 53 17.79 -4.59 -11.34
CA GLY A 53 17.20 -3.27 -11.08
C GLY A 53 15.77 -3.28 -10.50
N ARG A 54 15.24 -4.42 -10.03
CA ARG A 54 14.03 -4.43 -9.18
C ARG A 54 14.32 -4.00 -7.74
N GLN A 55 15.61 -3.84 -7.41
CA GLN A 55 16.04 -3.05 -6.27
C GLN A 55 15.79 -1.57 -6.57
N PRO A 56 15.25 -0.78 -5.63
CA PRO A 56 15.04 0.65 -5.80
C PRO A 56 16.29 1.30 -6.41
N GLN A 57 16.17 1.78 -7.64
CA GLN A 57 17.26 2.39 -8.43
C GLN A 57 17.74 3.73 -7.83
N GLU A 58 17.15 4.13 -6.70
CA GLU A 58 17.41 5.39 -5.99
C GLU A 58 18.48 5.22 -4.90
N PHE A 59 18.88 4.00 -4.55
CA PHE A 59 19.87 3.72 -3.52
C PHE A 59 20.95 2.76 -4.01
N GLU A 60 22.19 3.03 -3.61
CA GLU A 60 23.28 2.06 -3.55
C GLU A 60 22.76 0.85 -2.75
N GLU A 61 22.63 -0.31 -3.41
CA GLU A 61 22.10 -1.60 -2.91
C GLU A 61 21.34 -1.52 -1.56
N PRO A 62 19.98 -1.42 -1.56
CA PRO A 62 19.22 -1.23 -0.33
C PRO A 62 19.51 -2.32 0.70
N SER A 63 19.59 -1.92 1.98
CA SER A 63 19.96 -2.83 3.05
C SER A 63 18.99 -4.02 3.17
N SER A 64 19.50 -5.14 3.67
CA SER A 64 18.66 -6.30 4.04
C SER A 64 17.53 -5.88 4.98
N HIS A 65 17.81 -4.98 5.94
CA HIS A 65 16.81 -4.39 6.83
C HIS A 65 15.68 -3.72 6.05
N PHE A 66 15.99 -2.88 5.06
CA PHE A 66 14.98 -2.21 4.24
C PHE A 66 14.10 -3.17 3.45
N LEU A 67 14.68 -4.24 2.89
CA LEU A 67 13.95 -5.18 2.01
C LEU A 67 13.18 -6.25 2.78
N THR A 68 13.68 -6.69 3.93
CA THR A 68 13.17 -7.88 4.64
C THR A 68 12.43 -7.57 5.94
N GLY A 69 12.64 -6.40 6.53
CA GLY A 69 12.08 -6.11 7.86
C GLY A 69 12.81 -6.81 9.01
N VAL A 70 14.00 -7.35 8.76
CA VAL A 70 14.78 -8.16 9.70
C VAL A 70 16.14 -7.54 9.97
N VAL A 71 16.58 -7.59 11.24
CA VAL A 71 17.93 -7.26 11.71
C VAL A 71 18.39 -8.43 12.57
N ASP A 72 19.59 -8.95 12.32
CA ASP A 72 20.19 -10.08 13.05
C ASP A 72 19.31 -11.34 13.14
N GLY A 73 18.49 -11.58 12.12
CA GLY A 73 17.58 -12.74 12.04
C GLY A 73 16.24 -12.54 12.74
N GLU A 74 16.03 -11.42 13.43
CA GLU A 74 14.79 -11.08 14.13
C GLU A 74 14.04 -9.92 13.46
N SER A 75 12.72 -9.84 13.68
CA SER A 75 11.94 -8.70 13.19
C SER A 75 12.46 -7.40 13.79
N ALA A 76 12.79 -6.43 12.95
CA ALA A 76 13.46 -5.21 13.39
C ALA A 76 12.57 -4.34 14.29
N ASP A 77 13.13 -3.82 15.38
CA ASP A 77 12.48 -2.78 16.20
C ASP A 77 12.75 -1.36 15.70
N THR A 78 13.64 -1.20 14.73
CA THR A 78 14.07 0.09 14.20
C THR A 78 13.60 0.31 12.76
N LEU A 79 13.51 1.59 12.37
CA LEU A 79 13.34 1.97 10.98
C LEU A 79 14.67 1.84 10.22
N PRO A 80 14.65 1.38 8.96
CA PRO A 80 15.87 1.29 8.15
C PRO A 80 16.40 2.68 7.82
N GLY A 81 17.74 2.83 7.86
CA GLY A 81 18.41 4.08 7.53
C GLY A 81 18.08 4.57 6.11
N ASP A 82 17.90 3.65 5.16
CA ASP A 82 17.57 3.96 3.77
C ASP A 82 16.20 4.65 3.62
N LEU A 83 15.24 4.32 4.48
CA LEU A 83 13.96 5.03 4.51
C LEU A 83 14.13 6.49 4.94
N ARG A 84 14.98 6.74 5.95
CA ARG A 84 15.26 8.11 6.43
C ARG A 84 16.11 8.93 5.46
N LYS A 85 16.86 8.27 4.56
CA LYS A 85 17.51 8.95 3.43
C LYS A 85 16.48 9.42 2.38
N ARG A 86 15.36 8.70 2.25
CA ARG A 86 14.27 9.04 1.32
C ARG A 86 13.37 10.14 1.85
N TRP A 87 12.94 10.03 3.10
CA TRP A 87 11.88 10.83 3.68
C TRP A 87 12.23 11.22 5.12
N ASN A 88 11.87 12.45 5.49
CA ASN A 88 11.88 12.86 6.90
C ASN A 88 10.68 12.23 7.66
N THR A 89 10.62 12.39 8.98
CA THR A 89 9.58 11.77 9.81
C THR A 89 8.16 12.15 9.38
N GLU A 90 7.92 13.43 9.07
CA GLU A 90 6.61 13.94 8.64
C GLU A 90 6.19 13.29 7.32
N GLN A 91 7.07 13.30 6.32
CA GLN A 91 6.86 12.68 5.02
C GLN A 91 6.60 11.17 5.12
N ILE A 92 7.29 10.47 6.02
CA ILE A 92 7.06 9.03 6.27
C ILE A 92 5.63 8.83 6.80
N LEU A 93 5.16 9.66 7.72
CA LEU A 93 3.84 9.53 8.31
C LEU A 93 2.73 9.91 7.34
N GLU A 94 2.89 10.99 6.58
CA GLU A 94 1.95 11.40 5.53
C GLU A 94 1.80 10.33 4.46
N ARG A 95 2.93 9.83 3.94
CA ARG A 95 2.93 8.74 2.95
C ARG A 95 2.35 7.45 3.54
N GLY A 96 2.64 7.19 4.80
CA GLY A 96 2.14 6.04 5.54
C GLY A 96 0.62 6.08 5.70
N GLN A 97 0.07 7.25 6.02
CA GLN A 97 -1.37 7.48 6.09
C GLN A 97 -2.03 7.26 4.72
N GLU A 98 -1.51 7.91 3.68
CA GLU A 98 -2.05 7.79 2.32
C GLU A 98 -2.10 6.33 1.86
N ALA A 99 -1.00 5.60 2.03
CA ALA A 99 -0.94 4.19 1.65
C ALA A 99 -1.82 3.31 2.55
N TYR A 100 -1.96 3.62 3.84
CA TYR A 100 -2.86 2.93 4.75
C TYR A 100 -4.33 3.11 4.34
N ASP A 101 -4.72 4.33 3.97
CA ASP A 101 -6.07 4.67 3.50
C ASP A 101 -6.41 3.93 2.21
N ILE A 102 -5.45 3.80 1.29
CA ILE A 102 -5.62 3.06 0.02
C ILE A 102 -5.75 1.54 0.26
N TYR A 103 -4.83 0.95 1.03
CA TYR A 103 -4.67 -0.51 1.05
C TYR A 103 -5.26 -1.20 2.29
N CYS A 104 -5.37 -0.51 3.43
CA CYS A 104 -5.58 -1.16 4.73
C CYS A 104 -6.93 -0.85 5.36
N VAL A 105 -7.45 0.38 5.21
CA VAL A 105 -8.68 0.87 5.90
C VAL A 105 -9.90 -0.02 5.67
N HIS A 106 -10.04 -0.59 4.47
CA HIS A 106 -11.16 -1.47 4.12
C HIS A 106 -11.35 -2.65 5.10
N CYS A 107 -10.25 -3.15 5.69
CA CYS A 107 -10.27 -4.21 6.70
C CYS A 107 -9.95 -3.69 8.11
N HIS A 108 -9.00 -2.77 8.24
CA HIS A 108 -8.46 -2.33 9.53
C HIS A 108 -9.12 -1.09 10.13
N ASP A 109 -10.01 -0.42 9.37
CA ASP A 109 -10.62 0.89 9.66
C ASP A 109 -9.62 2.04 9.85
N VAL A 110 -10.12 3.27 9.83
CA VAL A 110 -9.29 4.50 9.92
C VAL A 110 -8.60 4.65 11.27
N LEU A 111 -9.14 4.05 12.33
CA LEU A 111 -8.59 4.09 13.68
C LEU A 111 -7.71 2.88 13.98
N GLY A 112 -7.64 1.87 13.11
CA GLY A 112 -6.86 0.65 13.34
C GLY A 112 -7.51 -0.34 14.30
N THR A 113 -8.84 -0.29 14.49
CA THR A 113 -9.54 -1.18 15.43
C THR A 113 -9.91 -2.54 14.84
N GLY A 114 -9.69 -2.74 13.53
CA GLY A 114 -10.06 -3.97 12.82
C GLY A 114 -11.54 -4.04 12.42
N ARG A 115 -12.30 -2.97 12.60
CA ARG A 115 -13.73 -2.86 12.30
C ARG A 115 -13.97 -2.23 10.93
N GLY A 116 -13.14 -2.58 9.93
CA GLY A 116 -13.34 -2.13 8.57
C GLY A 116 -14.63 -2.69 7.94
N TYR A 117 -15.00 -2.17 6.78
CA TYR A 117 -16.21 -2.60 6.08
C TYR A 117 -16.18 -4.07 5.66
N VAL A 118 -15.00 -4.60 5.29
CA VAL A 118 -14.84 -5.99 4.85
C VAL A 118 -15.19 -6.99 5.96
N PRO A 119 -14.67 -6.84 7.21
CA PRO A 119 -15.11 -7.65 8.35
C PRO A 119 -16.60 -7.60 8.65
N MET A 120 -17.24 -6.42 8.52
CA MET A 120 -18.68 -6.28 8.73
C MET A 120 -19.52 -7.11 7.74
N ARG A 121 -18.92 -7.54 6.63
CA ARG A 121 -19.57 -8.35 5.58
C ARG A 121 -19.25 -9.85 5.69
N GLY A 122 -18.71 -10.30 6.83
CA GLY A 122 -18.48 -11.72 7.11
C GLY A 122 -17.04 -12.20 6.94
N TYR A 123 -16.12 -11.30 6.59
CA TYR A 123 -14.70 -11.60 6.70
C TYR A 123 -14.27 -11.59 8.18
N PRO A 124 -13.32 -12.44 8.60
CA PRO A 124 -12.84 -12.42 9.97
C PRO A 124 -12.20 -11.08 10.34
N GLN A 125 -12.58 -10.59 11.52
CA GLN A 125 -12.08 -9.33 12.02
C GLN A 125 -10.56 -9.39 12.26
N PRO A 126 -9.76 -8.49 11.66
CA PRO A 126 -8.37 -8.33 12.02
C PRO A 126 -8.23 -7.92 13.49
N PRO A 127 -7.11 -8.27 14.14
CA PRO A 127 -6.85 -7.78 15.49
C PRO A 127 -6.73 -6.25 15.47
N SER A 128 -7.25 -5.61 16.52
CA SER A 128 -7.02 -4.18 16.75
C SER A 128 -5.54 -3.93 17.02
N PHE A 129 -4.97 -2.89 16.37
CA PHE A 129 -3.58 -2.49 16.57
C PHE A 129 -3.30 -1.98 17.99
N HIS A 130 -4.35 -1.63 18.73
CA HIS A 130 -4.31 -1.05 20.07
C HIS A 130 -4.08 -2.04 21.19
N THR A 131 -4.23 -3.33 20.93
CA THR A 131 -4.00 -4.36 21.96
C THR A 131 -2.53 -4.41 22.39
N ASP A 132 -2.26 -4.67 23.67
CA ASP A 132 -0.88 -4.80 24.19
C ASP A 132 -0.04 -5.77 23.37
N ARG A 133 -0.64 -6.91 22.99
CA ARG A 133 -0.01 -7.91 22.14
C ARG A 133 0.43 -7.35 20.79
N MET A 134 -0.33 -6.45 20.16
CA MET A 134 0.04 -5.84 18.88
C MET A 134 1.04 -4.70 19.07
N ARG A 135 0.88 -3.90 20.13
CA ARG A 135 1.81 -2.81 20.45
C ARG A 135 3.21 -3.34 20.76
N SER A 136 3.32 -4.48 21.45
CA SER A 136 4.59 -5.11 21.83
C SER A 136 5.32 -5.82 20.68
N LYS A 137 4.74 -5.90 19.47
CA LYS A 137 5.45 -6.47 18.32
C LYS A 137 6.51 -5.49 17.81
N PRO A 138 7.60 -5.96 17.20
CA PRO A 138 8.55 -5.08 16.48
C PRO A 138 7.93 -4.40 15.26
N ILE A 139 8.42 -3.24 14.86
CA ILE A 139 7.90 -2.53 13.65
C ILE A 139 8.11 -3.34 12.36
N GLY A 140 9.21 -4.09 12.29
CA GLY A 140 9.50 -5.05 11.22
C GLY A 140 8.49 -6.20 11.15
N HIS A 141 7.76 -6.50 12.23
CA HIS A 141 6.65 -7.47 12.18
C HIS A 141 5.52 -6.96 11.27
N VAL A 142 5.15 -5.67 11.40
CA VAL A 142 4.10 -5.06 10.56
C VAL A 142 4.53 -5.06 9.09
N PHE A 143 5.78 -4.66 8.81
CA PHE A 143 6.35 -4.71 7.47
C PHE A 143 6.24 -6.11 6.84
N ARG A 144 6.58 -7.15 7.62
CA ARG A 144 6.53 -8.54 7.15
C ARG A 144 5.11 -9.05 6.97
N VAL A 145 4.18 -8.70 7.86
CA VAL A 145 2.75 -9.04 7.69
C VAL A 145 2.21 -8.46 6.38
N ILE A 146 2.60 -7.22 6.02
CA ILE A 146 2.24 -6.62 4.73
C ILE A 146 2.91 -7.36 3.57
N THR A 147 4.18 -7.76 3.73
CA THR A 147 4.98 -8.39 2.67
C THR A 147 4.53 -9.83 2.38
N ASP A 148 4.45 -10.65 3.42
CA ASP A 148 4.28 -12.10 3.34
C ASP A 148 2.81 -12.54 3.54
N GLY A 149 1.97 -11.64 4.07
CA GLY A 149 0.67 -12.00 4.62
C GLY A 149 0.78 -12.62 6.02
N PHE A 150 -0.35 -12.78 6.71
CA PHE A 150 -0.39 -13.45 8.01
C PHE A 150 -1.78 -13.96 8.35
N GLY A 151 -1.88 -15.26 8.66
CA GLY A 151 -3.15 -15.90 8.97
C GLY A 151 -4.10 -15.81 7.78
N ARG A 152 -5.17 -15.00 7.91
CA ARG A 152 -6.11 -14.73 6.81
C ARG A 152 -5.78 -13.47 6.01
N MET A 153 -4.87 -12.61 6.50
CA MET A 153 -4.45 -11.44 5.75
C MET A 153 -3.59 -11.87 4.55
N PRO A 154 -3.96 -11.51 3.31
CA PRO A 154 -3.17 -11.82 2.13
C PRO A 154 -1.87 -11.01 2.09
N ALA A 155 -0.89 -11.51 1.33
CA ALA A 155 0.33 -10.77 1.03
C ALA A 155 0.02 -9.57 0.10
N HIS A 156 0.60 -8.41 0.40
CA HIS A 156 0.48 -7.19 -0.39
C HIS A 156 1.77 -6.82 -1.13
N ALA A 157 2.77 -7.72 -1.16
CA ALA A 157 4.07 -7.40 -1.74
C ALA A 157 4.06 -7.05 -3.24
N SER A 158 3.05 -7.51 -3.98
CA SER A 158 2.86 -7.19 -5.39
C SER A 158 2.30 -5.78 -5.64
N GLN A 159 1.65 -5.17 -4.64
CA GLN A 159 0.92 -3.91 -4.75
C GLN A 159 1.61 -2.77 -4.01
N VAL A 160 2.19 -3.07 -2.84
CA VAL A 160 2.80 -2.06 -1.97
C VAL A 160 4.32 -2.22 -2.03
N VAL A 161 5.04 -1.17 -2.43
CA VAL A 161 6.51 -1.20 -2.51
C VAL A 161 7.16 -1.13 -1.12
N PRO A 162 8.40 -1.62 -0.92
CA PRO A 162 9.01 -1.69 0.41
C PRO A 162 9.02 -0.37 1.20
N ALA A 163 9.29 0.77 0.55
CA ALA A 163 9.25 2.07 1.20
C ALA A 163 7.87 2.38 1.80
N ASP A 164 6.80 2.12 1.05
CA ASP A 164 5.42 2.33 1.50
C ASP A 164 5.03 1.35 2.61
N ARG A 165 5.53 0.10 2.59
CA ARG A 165 5.29 -0.85 3.69
C ARG A 165 5.87 -0.34 5.00
N TRP A 166 7.06 0.26 4.96
CA TRP A 166 7.66 0.90 6.13
C TRP A 166 6.93 2.17 6.56
N ALA A 167 6.46 2.96 5.60
CA ALA A 167 5.63 4.14 5.88
C ALA A 167 4.32 3.74 6.58
N ILE A 168 3.61 2.73 6.06
CA ILE A 168 2.41 2.15 6.70
C ILE A 168 2.76 1.62 8.10
N ALA A 169 3.86 0.87 8.25
CA ALA A 169 4.27 0.35 9.56
C ALA A 169 4.53 1.49 10.56
N SER A 170 5.08 2.61 10.11
CA SER A 170 5.28 3.82 10.92
C SER A 170 3.96 4.49 11.29
N TYR A 171 3.03 4.59 10.34
CA TYR A 171 1.70 5.13 10.59
C TYR A 171 0.90 4.28 11.57
N VAL A 172 1.01 2.94 11.51
CA VAL A 172 0.44 2.04 12.52
C VAL A 172 0.98 2.34 13.91
N ARG A 173 2.27 2.71 14.05
CA ARG A 173 2.80 3.20 15.35
C ARG A 173 2.17 4.51 15.78
N ALA A 174 2.00 5.46 14.86
CA ALA A 174 1.31 6.70 15.17
C ALA A 174 -0.13 6.45 15.64
N LEU A 175 -0.86 5.53 15.01
CA LEU A 175 -2.19 5.11 15.46
C LEU A 175 -2.14 4.51 16.87
N GLN A 176 -1.18 3.63 17.16
CA GLN A 176 -1.03 3.04 18.50
C GLN A 176 -0.76 4.11 19.56
N LEU A 177 0.10 5.10 19.26
CA LEU A 177 0.38 6.22 20.13
C LEU A 177 -0.83 7.14 20.31
N SER A 178 -1.64 7.37 19.27
CA SER A 178 -2.79 8.29 19.37
C SER A 178 -3.82 7.86 20.41
N GLN A 179 -3.91 6.55 20.70
CA GLN A 179 -4.81 5.99 21.71
C GLN A 179 -4.13 5.71 23.05
N HIS A 180 -2.80 5.80 23.13
CA HIS A 180 -2.03 5.41 24.32
C HIS A 180 -0.80 6.28 24.56
N ALA A 181 -0.90 7.57 24.26
CA ALA A 181 0.17 8.51 24.50
C ALA A 181 0.51 8.52 26.00
N PRO A 182 1.74 8.20 26.41
CA PRO A 182 2.14 8.31 27.81
C PRO A 182 2.01 9.76 28.25
N LEU A 183 1.35 10.01 29.38
CA LEU A 183 1.19 11.37 29.90
C LEU A 183 2.55 12.07 30.04
N ASP A 184 3.59 11.33 30.44
CA ASP A 184 4.93 11.87 30.64
C ASP A 184 5.57 12.42 29.37
N ASP A 185 5.18 11.91 28.20
CA ASP A 185 5.68 12.34 26.88
C ASP A 185 5.00 13.62 26.38
N LEU A 186 3.89 14.04 27.02
CA LEU A 186 3.17 15.24 26.65
C LEU A 186 3.94 16.51 27.06
N ASN A 187 3.83 17.55 26.26
CA ASN A 187 4.37 18.86 26.65
C ASN A 187 3.59 19.43 27.87
N PRO A 188 4.14 20.42 28.61
CA PRO A 188 3.48 20.93 29.81
C PRO A 188 2.08 21.52 29.60
N ASN A 189 1.78 22.05 28.40
CA ASN A 189 0.44 22.57 28.09
C ASN A 189 -0.57 21.43 27.93
N ASP A 190 -0.18 20.38 27.20
CA ASP A 190 -1.04 19.22 26.96
C ASP A 190 -1.27 18.41 28.25
N LYS A 191 -0.24 18.26 29.09
CA LYS A 191 -0.38 17.67 30.45
C LYS A 191 -1.44 18.41 31.26
N ARG A 192 -1.34 19.75 31.33
CA ARG A 192 -2.32 20.58 32.03
C ARG A 192 -3.72 20.48 31.41
N ALA A 193 -3.83 20.36 30.10
CA ALA A 193 -5.11 20.23 29.41
C ALA A 193 -5.81 18.90 29.75
N VAL A 194 -5.04 17.80 29.86
CA VAL A 194 -5.58 16.50 30.31
C VAL A 194 -5.94 16.54 31.80
N GLU A 195 -5.06 17.06 32.66
CA GLU A 195 -5.28 17.16 34.12
C GLU A 195 -6.48 18.04 34.49
N SER A 196 -6.75 19.09 33.71
CA SER A 196 -7.89 19.99 33.91
C SER A 196 -9.20 19.46 33.30
N GLY A 197 -9.18 18.32 32.60
CA GLY A 197 -10.35 17.76 31.92
C GLY A 197 -10.78 18.52 30.66
N ALA A 198 -10.03 19.55 30.24
CA ALA A 198 -10.36 20.39 29.09
C ALA A 198 -10.21 19.67 27.73
N ALA A 199 -9.55 18.52 27.69
CA ALA A 199 -9.34 17.74 26.48
C ALA A 199 -10.58 16.91 26.03
N ALA A 200 -11.59 16.74 26.88
CA ALA A 200 -12.73 15.85 26.61
C ALA A 200 -13.91 16.50 25.82
N ASP A 201 -13.84 17.81 25.55
CA ASP A 201 -14.96 18.62 25.07
C ASP A 201 -14.88 19.01 23.56
N ARG A 202 -14.15 18.24 22.74
CA ARG A 202 -14.10 18.43 21.28
C ARG A 202 -14.39 17.16 20.50
#